data_AF-H0FSN2-F1
#
_entry.id   AF-H0FSN2-F1
#
_cell.length_a   1.000
_cell.length_b   1.000
_cell.length_c   1.000
_cell.angle_alpha   90.00
_cell.angle_beta   90.00
_cell.angle_gamma   90.00
#
_symmetry.space_group_name_H-M   'P 1'
#
loop_
_entity.id
_entity.type
_entity.pdbx_description
1 polymer ?
#
loop_
_entity_poly.entity_id
_entity_poly.type
_entity_poly.pdbx_seq_one_letter_code
_entity_poly.pdbx_strand_id
1 'polypeptide(L)'
;MEEIAAELGISKHTLYRRYPNRQALLEAVVERDLVRFRKTLAEAAGQGDAPLAALRDMAFRYFRFGTDRDYSAFYLSVTAEAVFSLPLRERLAAWSSAALEPVVQAIISAQAAGLVVPGPAIEICHVLIDLLEGANNRVRLGLSESPDAAESLRLFESRWAIFQTAMRTGPNRPLDV
;
A
#
# COMPACT_ATOMS: atom_id res chain seq x y z
N MET A 1 -27.24 2.21 2.09
CA MET A 1 -27.62 1.91 3.50
C MET A 1 -28.80 0.95 3.53
N GLU A 2 -29.84 1.22 2.76
CA GLU A 2 -31.06 0.41 2.72
C GLU A 2 -30.83 -0.97 2.10
N GLU A 3 -30.16 -1.00 0.94
CA GLU A 3 -29.71 -2.23 0.28
C GLU A 3 -28.80 -3.05 1.19
N ILE A 4 -27.79 -2.42 1.79
CA ILE A 4 -26.87 -3.06 2.75
C ILE A 4 -27.62 -3.66 3.94
N ALA A 5 -28.60 -2.95 4.49
CA ALA A 5 -29.39 -3.45 5.62
C ALA A 5 -30.26 -4.66 5.20
N ALA A 6 -30.86 -4.61 4.01
CA ALA A 6 -31.65 -5.71 3.45
C ALA A 6 -30.80 -6.95 3.18
N GLU A 7 -29.63 -6.78 2.54
CA GLU A 7 -28.68 -7.86 2.25
C GLU A 7 -28.17 -8.55 3.52
N LEU A 8 -27.91 -7.77 4.57
CA LEU A 8 -27.47 -8.30 5.87
C LEU A 8 -28.60 -8.81 6.77
N GLY A 9 -29.87 -8.68 6.35
CA GLY A 9 -31.03 -9.09 7.15
C GLY A 9 -31.20 -8.29 8.44
N ILE A 10 -30.70 -7.05 8.51
CA ILE A 10 -30.78 -6.17 9.69
C ILE A 10 -31.72 -4.99 9.44
N SER A 11 -32.23 -4.37 10.52
CA SER A 11 -33.03 -3.16 10.38
C SER A 11 -32.17 -1.97 9.95
N LYS A 12 -32.74 -1.09 9.11
CA LYS A 12 -32.12 0.21 8.75
C LYS A 12 -31.71 0.98 10.01
N HIS A 13 -32.56 0.98 11.05
CA HIS A 13 -32.29 1.65 12.32
C HIS A 13 -30.99 1.14 12.99
N THR A 14 -30.69 -0.15 12.91
CA THR A 14 -29.44 -0.72 13.43
C THR A 14 -28.23 -0.12 12.73
N LEU A 15 -28.31 0.01 11.40
CA LEU A 15 -27.21 0.55 10.59
C LEU A 15 -27.04 2.06 10.81
N TYR A 16 -28.13 2.83 10.80
CA TYR A 16 -28.10 4.29 11.05
C TYR A 16 -27.67 4.65 12.46
N ARG A 17 -28.00 3.82 13.47
CA ARG A 17 -27.55 4.02 14.86
C ARG A 17 -26.02 3.92 14.97
N ARG A 18 -25.39 3.05 14.18
CA ARG A 18 -23.92 2.87 14.21
C ARG A 18 -23.19 3.81 13.24
N TYR A 19 -23.78 4.05 12.07
CA TYR A 19 -23.22 4.91 11.04
C TYR A 19 -24.30 5.88 10.55
N PRO A 20 -24.26 7.16 10.97
CA PRO A 20 -25.37 8.10 10.75
C PRO A 20 -25.65 8.40 9.28
N ASN A 21 -24.69 8.16 8.39
CA ASN A 21 -24.84 8.33 6.95
C ASN A 21 -23.88 7.38 6.18
N ARG A 22 -24.02 7.34 4.85
CA ARG A 22 -23.20 6.49 3.97
C ARG A 22 -21.71 6.84 4.05
N GLN A 23 -21.38 8.11 4.21
CA GLN A 23 -20.01 8.60 4.33
C GLN A 23 -19.33 8.05 5.60
N ALA A 24 -20.01 8.10 6.74
CA ALA A 24 -19.50 7.54 7.99
C ALA A 24 -19.30 6.02 7.93
N LEU A 25 -20.18 5.30 7.22
CA LEU A 25 -19.97 3.87 6.97
C LEU A 25 -18.75 3.64 6.08
N LEU A 26 -18.60 4.42 5.00
CA LEU A 26 -17.45 4.31 4.11
C LEU A 26 -16.14 4.55 4.86
N GLU A 27 -16.06 5.62 5.65
CA GLU A 27 -14.89 5.95 6.44
C GLU A 27 -14.52 4.82 7.41
N ALA A 28 -15.50 4.23 8.08
CA ALA A 28 -15.29 3.10 8.98
C ALA A 28 -14.78 1.84 8.25
N VAL A 29 -15.25 1.58 7.03
CA VAL A 29 -14.75 0.46 6.20
C VAL A 29 -13.31 0.72 5.78
N VAL A 30 -12.99 1.92 5.29
CA VAL A 30 -11.63 2.30 4.89
C VAL A 30 -10.66 2.20 6.07
N GLU A 31 -11.04 2.74 7.23
CA GLU A 31 -10.22 2.67 8.46
C GLU A 31 -9.93 1.22 8.88
N ARG A 32 -10.95 0.35 8.89
CA ARG A 32 -10.80 -1.07 9.20
C ARG A 32 -9.80 -1.74 8.25
N ASP A 33 -9.92 -1.48 6.95
CA ASP A 33 -9.11 -2.15 5.94
C ASP A 33 -7.66 -1.66 5.97
N LEU A 34 -7.42 -0.38 6.26
CA LEU A 34 -6.09 0.19 6.47
C LEU A 34 -5.40 -0.37 7.72
N VAL A 35 -6.12 -0.55 8.83
CA VAL A 35 -5.56 -1.18 10.03
C VAL A 35 -5.11 -2.60 9.71
N ARG A 36 -5.93 -3.37 8.97
CA ARG A 36 -5.57 -4.72 8.52
C ARG A 36 -4.37 -4.70 7.58
N PHE A 37 -4.34 -3.76 6.64
CA PHE A 37 -3.25 -3.60 5.69
C PHE A 37 -1.92 -3.26 6.38
N ARG A 38 -1.92 -2.27 7.26
CA ARG A 38 -0.74 -1.89 8.06
C ARG A 38 -0.20 -3.07 8.86
N LYS A 39 -1.09 -3.79 9.56
CA LYS A 39 -0.72 -5.00 10.32
C LYS A 39 -0.07 -6.04 9.41
N THR A 40 -0.66 -6.26 8.24
CA THR A 40 -0.18 -7.20 7.24
C THR A 40 1.21 -6.83 6.70
N LEU A 41 1.49 -5.54 6.49
CA LEU A 41 2.84 -5.07 6.13
C LEU A 41 3.81 -5.29 7.28
N ALA A 42 3.45 -4.92 8.51
CA ALA A 42 4.32 -5.10 9.68
C ALA A 42 4.70 -6.57 9.91
N GLU A 43 3.75 -7.50 9.73
CA GLU A 43 4.00 -8.94 9.85
C GLU A 43 4.90 -9.50 8.73
N ALA A 44 4.97 -8.82 7.57
CA ALA A 44 5.80 -9.26 6.45
C ALA A 44 7.30 -9.01 6.65
N ALA A 45 7.72 -8.14 7.60
CA ALA A 45 9.13 -7.92 7.89
C ALA A 45 9.87 -9.17 8.43
N GLY A 46 9.16 -10.24 8.80
CA GLY A 46 9.75 -11.40 9.45
C GLY A 46 10.36 -11.07 10.82
N GLN A 47 11.04 -12.04 11.44
CA GLN A 47 11.71 -11.87 12.74
C GLN A 47 13.24 -11.94 12.64
N GLY A 48 13.82 -11.56 11.50
CA GLY A 48 15.26 -11.73 11.23
C GLY A 48 16.03 -10.42 11.07
N ASP A 49 17.36 -10.49 11.25
CA ASP A 49 18.30 -9.37 11.13
C ASP A 49 18.70 -9.05 9.67
N ALA A 50 17.74 -9.11 8.74
CA ALA A 50 17.97 -8.83 7.32
C ALA A 50 17.12 -7.66 6.82
N PRO A 51 17.51 -6.39 7.12
CA PRO A 51 16.66 -5.22 6.87
C PRO A 51 16.20 -5.04 5.41
N LEU A 52 17.08 -5.33 4.45
CA LEU A 52 16.73 -5.22 3.03
C LEU A 52 15.78 -6.34 2.58
N ALA A 53 15.90 -7.54 3.15
CA ALA A 53 14.97 -8.63 2.89
C ALA A 53 13.60 -8.35 3.49
N ALA A 54 13.56 -7.83 4.73
CA ALA A 54 12.33 -7.37 5.37
C ALA A 54 11.61 -6.29 4.54
N LEU A 55 12.35 -5.29 4.03
CA LEU A 55 11.81 -4.28 3.13
C LEU A 55 11.25 -4.90 1.84
N ARG A 56 11.97 -5.87 1.24
CA ARG A 56 11.51 -6.60 0.05
C ARG A 56 10.19 -7.32 0.31
N ASP A 57 10.09 -8.03 1.42
CA ASP A 57 8.90 -8.82 1.76
C ASP A 57 7.69 -7.92 2.04
N MET A 58 7.90 -6.79 2.71
CA MET A 58 6.89 -5.73 2.85
C MET A 58 6.44 -5.17 1.50
N ALA A 59 7.38 -4.85 0.61
CA ALA A 59 7.10 -4.36 -0.73
C ALA A 59 6.32 -5.38 -1.57
N PHE A 60 6.66 -6.67 -1.46
CA PHE A 60 5.94 -7.73 -2.13
C PHE A 60 4.51 -7.87 -1.57
N ARG A 61 4.35 -7.72 -0.26
CA ARG A 61 3.04 -7.77 0.38
C ARG A 61 2.16 -6.59 -0.04
N TYR A 62 2.72 -5.39 -0.15
CA TYR A 62 2.07 -4.22 -0.74
C TYR A 62 1.60 -4.52 -2.17
N PHE A 63 2.49 -5.02 -3.02
CA PHE A 63 2.19 -5.34 -4.41
C PHE A 63 1.03 -6.33 -4.55
N ARG A 64 1.09 -7.45 -3.81
CA ARG A 64 0.01 -8.46 -3.82
C ARG A 64 -1.35 -7.89 -3.44
N PHE A 65 -1.36 -6.97 -2.48
CA PHE A 65 -2.57 -6.31 -2.03
C PHE A 65 -3.12 -5.34 -3.10
N GLY A 66 -2.24 -4.57 -3.76
CA GLY A 66 -2.63 -3.68 -4.85
C GLY A 66 -3.00 -4.38 -6.18
N THR A 67 -2.71 -5.67 -6.31
CA THR A 67 -3.18 -6.53 -7.42
C THR A 67 -4.45 -7.32 -7.11
N ASP A 68 -4.92 -7.32 -5.86
CA ASP A 68 -6.18 -7.95 -5.48
C ASP A 68 -7.36 -7.20 -6.12
N ARG A 69 -8.24 -7.93 -6.83
CA ARG A 69 -9.32 -7.34 -7.64
C ARG A 69 -10.34 -6.58 -6.77
N ASP A 70 -10.81 -7.21 -5.70
CA ASP A 70 -11.85 -6.64 -4.83
C ASP A 70 -11.32 -5.43 -4.07
N TYR A 71 -10.11 -5.54 -3.51
CA TYR A 71 -9.46 -4.44 -2.83
C TYR A 71 -9.20 -3.26 -3.78
N SER A 72 -8.69 -3.54 -4.98
CA SER A 72 -8.41 -2.51 -5.97
C SER A 72 -9.67 -1.79 -6.44
N ALA A 73 -10.76 -2.53 -6.70
CA ALA A 73 -12.03 -1.94 -7.11
C ALA A 73 -12.61 -1.01 -6.04
N PHE A 74 -12.54 -1.43 -4.77
CA PHE A 74 -12.92 -0.60 -3.64
C PHE A 74 -12.04 0.64 -3.53
N TYR A 75 -10.72 0.48 -3.53
CA TYR A 75 -9.76 1.58 -3.42
C TYR A 75 -9.91 2.63 -4.54
N LEU A 76 -10.10 2.18 -5.79
CA LEU A 76 -10.33 3.07 -6.93
C LEU A 76 -11.64 3.85 -6.79
N SER A 77 -12.70 3.19 -6.32
CA SER A 77 -13.99 3.82 -6.07
C SER A 77 -13.87 4.90 -4.98
N VAL A 78 -13.17 4.60 -3.87
CA VAL A 78 -12.88 5.57 -2.80
C VAL A 78 -12.04 6.75 -3.30
N THR A 79 -11.03 6.48 -4.13
CA THR A 79 -10.18 7.53 -4.71
C THR A 79 -10.96 8.43 -5.66
N ALA A 80 -11.88 7.87 -6.45
CA ALA A 80 -12.76 8.65 -7.32
C ALA A 80 -13.69 9.58 -6.52
N GLU A 81 -14.31 9.08 -5.44
CA GLU A 81 -15.14 9.90 -4.55
C GLU A 81 -14.33 11.02 -3.86
N ALA A 82 -13.07 10.75 -3.51
CA ALA A 82 -12.20 11.74 -2.87
C ALA A 82 -11.95 12.97 -3.74
N VAL A 83 -12.04 12.88 -5.08
CA VAL A 83 -11.94 14.06 -5.97
C VAL A 83 -12.96 15.14 -5.58
N PHE A 84 -14.14 14.75 -5.10
CA PHE A 84 -15.23 15.67 -4.77
C PHE A 84 -15.35 15.98 -3.27
N SER A 85 -14.56 15.34 -2.40
CA SER A 85 -14.66 15.49 -0.94
C SER A 85 -13.30 15.81 -0.32
N LEU A 86 -13.10 17.09 0.05
CA LEU A 86 -11.90 17.52 0.78
C LEU A 86 -11.69 16.73 2.09
N PRO A 87 -12.70 16.54 2.96
CA PRO A 87 -12.53 15.76 4.17
C PRO A 87 -12.06 14.32 3.89
N LEU A 88 -12.57 13.69 2.83
CA LEU A 88 -12.14 12.34 2.46
C LEU A 88 -10.69 12.32 1.96
N ARG A 89 -10.26 13.32 1.19
CA ARG A 89 -8.84 13.43 0.77
C ARG A 89 -7.90 13.59 1.94
N GLU A 90 -8.24 14.45 2.90
CA GLU A 90 -7.43 14.67 4.10
C GLU A 90 -7.31 13.39 4.91
N ARG A 91 -8.42 12.67 5.10
CA ARG A 91 -8.41 11.36 5.76
C ARG A 91 -7.56 10.34 5.01
N LEU A 92 -7.72 10.22 3.70
CA LEU A 92 -6.93 9.29 2.87
C LEU A 92 -5.44 9.61 2.92
N ALA A 93 -5.04 10.89 2.88
CA ALA A 93 -3.64 11.28 3.00
C ALA A 93 -3.06 10.87 4.37
N ALA A 94 -3.76 11.16 5.46
CA ALA A 94 -3.34 10.79 6.81
C ALA A 94 -3.25 9.25 6.97
N TRP A 95 -4.23 8.54 6.42
CA TRP A 95 -4.30 7.10 6.45
C TRP A 95 -3.22 6.41 5.64
N SER A 96 -2.95 6.85 4.42
CA SER A 96 -1.88 6.31 3.57
C SER A 96 -0.52 6.49 4.23
N SER A 97 -0.27 7.67 4.81
CA SER A 97 0.95 7.91 5.59
C SER A 97 1.07 6.95 6.77
N ALA A 98 0.01 6.82 7.60
CA ALA A 98 0.02 5.94 8.75
C ALA A 98 0.12 4.44 8.39
N ALA A 99 -0.39 4.04 7.23
CA ALA A 99 -0.34 2.67 6.74
C ALA A 99 1.05 2.26 6.22
N LEU A 100 1.79 3.20 5.61
CA LEU A 100 3.12 2.98 5.07
C LEU A 100 4.25 3.16 6.08
N GLU A 101 3.96 3.65 7.28
CA GLU A 101 4.93 3.79 8.37
C GLU A 101 5.85 2.56 8.57
N PRO A 102 5.37 1.29 8.55
CA PRO A 102 6.25 0.13 8.67
C PRO A 102 7.30 0.03 7.54
N VAL A 103 6.96 0.44 6.32
CA VAL A 103 7.87 0.43 5.17
C VAL A 103 8.93 1.51 5.34
N VAL A 104 8.55 2.69 5.82
CA VAL A 104 9.48 3.79 6.16
C VAL A 104 10.49 3.33 7.22
N GLN A 105 10.03 2.64 8.28
CA GLN A 105 10.91 2.10 9.31
C GLN A 105 11.86 1.02 8.78
N ALA A 106 11.41 0.18 7.85
CA ALA A 106 12.27 -0.80 7.19
C ALA A 106 13.34 -0.13 6.31
N ILE A 107 13.01 0.97 5.63
CA ILE A 107 13.99 1.78 4.88
C ILE A 107 15.02 2.38 5.83
N ILE A 108 14.60 2.97 6.95
CA ILE A 108 15.53 3.52 7.97
C ILE A 108 16.47 2.44 8.49
N SER A 109 15.95 1.24 8.76
CA SER A 109 16.76 0.10 9.22
C SER A 109 17.78 -0.35 8.16
N ALA A 110 17.38 -0.38 6.89
CA ALA A 110 18.27 -0.70 5.78
C ALA A 110 19.33 0.40 5.54
N GLN A 111 18.99 1.68 5.76
CA GLN A 111 19.94 2.79 5.73
C GLN A 111 20.97 2.69 6.86
N ALA A 112 20.54 2.38 8.08
CA ALA A 112 21.43 2.18 9.22
C ALA A 112 22.43 1.02 9.00
N ALA A 113 22.01 -0.01 8.27
CA ALA A 113 22.87 -1.12 7.85
C ALA A 113 23.74 -0.80 6.61
N GLY A 114 23.64 0.40 6.04
CA GLY A 114 24.38 0.81 4.84
C GLY A 114 23.93 0.08 3.56
N LEU A 115 22.75 -0.55 3.56
CA LEU A 115 22.19 -1.30 2.42
C LEU A 115 21.38 -0.43 1.47
N VAL A 116 20.84 0.68 1.98
CA VAL A 116 20.10 1.70 1.23
C VAL A 116 20.79 3.05 1.39
N VAL A 117 20.84 3.84 0.33
CA VAL A 117 21.44 5.19 0.33
C VAL A 117 20.85 6.10 1.41
N PRO A 118 21.67 6.97 2.04
CA PRO A 118 21.17 7.95 2.99
C PRO A 118 20.23 8.96 2.28
N GLY A 119 19.21 9.43 3.00
CA GLY A 119 18.25 10.40 2.50
C GLY A 119 16.90 10.31 3.21
N PRO A 120 15.92 11.15 2.84
CA PRO A 120 14.59 11.13 3.44
C PRO A 120 13.88 9.79 3.17
N ALA A 121 13.71 8.96 4.20
CA ALA A 121 13.13 7.63 4.08
C ALA A 121 11.70 7.63 3.51
N ILE A 122 10.93 8.69 3.79
CA ILE A 122 9.58 8.86 3.25
C ILE A 122 9.58 9.04 1.72
N GLU A 123 10.54 9.79 1.17
CA GLU A 123 10.65 9.98 -0.29
C GLU A 123 11.11 8.69 -0.98
N ILE A 124 12.05 7.96 -0.36
CA ILE A 124 12.45 6.63 -0.84
C ILE A 124 11.25 5.67 -0.82
N CYS A 125 10.41 5.74 0.22
CA CYS A 125 9.18 4.97 0.30
C CYS A 125 8.22 5.32 -0.85
N HIS A 126 7.99 6.62 -1.12
CA HIS A 126 7.14 7.04 -2.23
C HIS A 126 7.63 6.51 -3.57
N VAL A 127 8.94 6.62 -3.86
CA VAL A 127 9.54 6.07 -5.09
C VAL A 127 9.30 4.56 -5.22
N LEU A 128 9.47 3.80 -4.13
CA LEU A 128 9.16 2.38 -4.13
C LEU A 128 7.68 2.12 -4.45
N ILE A 129 6.77 2.84 -3.78
CA ILE A 129 5.34 2.68 -3.99
C ILE A 129 4.93 3.06 -5.42
N ASP A 130 5.48 4.13 -6.00
CA ASP A 130 5.18 4.54 -7.37
C ASP A 130 5.58 3.47 -8.40
N LEU A 131 6.75 2.85 -8.23
CA LEU A 131 7.21 1.74 -9.07
C LEU A 131 6.25 0.55 -9.00
N LEU A 132 5.77 0.21 -7.80
CA LEU A 132 4.83 -0.88 -7.58
C LEU A 132 3.44 -0.52 -8.12
N GLU A 133 2.97 0.70 -7.92
CA GLU A 133 1.63 1.13 -8.34
C GLU A 133 1.50 1.18 -9.86
N GLY A 134 2.56 1.56 -10.57
CA GLY A 134 2.63 1.40 -12.01
C GLY A 134 2.44 -0.06 -12.45
N ALA A 135 3.04 -1.02 -11.75
CA ALA A 135 2.86 -2.44 -12.03
C ALA A 135 1.44 -2.92 -11.70
N ASN A 136 0.91 -2.55 -10.52
CA ASN A 136 -0.46 -2.84 -10.11
C ASN A 136 -1.47 -2.35 -11.16
N ASN A 137 -1.28 -1.14 -11.68
CA ASN A 137 -2.17 -0.57 -12.68
C ASN A 137 -2.25 -1.39 -13.97
N ARG A 138 -1.12 -1.93 -14.42
CA ARG A 138 -1.08 -2.80 -15.61
C ARG A 138 -1.78 -4.14 -15.35
N VAL A 139 -1.62 -4.70 -14.16
CA VAL A 139 -2.34 -5.92 -13.75
C VAL A 139 -3.85 -5.68 -13.74
N ARG A 140 -4.31 -4.56 -13.17
CA ARG A 140 -5.74 -4.21 -13.11
C ARG A 140 -6.39 -4.06 -14.48
N LEU A 141 -5.68 -3.42 -15.42
CA LEU A 141 -6.12 -3.23 -16.81
C LEU A 141 -5.95 -4.48 -17.68
N GLY A 142 -5.26 -5.51 -17.18
CA GLY A 142 -5.10 -6.78 -17.86
C GLY A 142 -6.42 -7.54 -18.00
N LEU A 143 -6.54 -8.27 -19.11
CA LEU A 143 -7.73 -9.07 -19.45
C LEU A 143 -7.86 -10.35 -18.60
N SER A 144 -6.80 -10.79 -17.91
CA SER A 144 -6.86 -11.99 -17.08
C SER A 144 -7.59 -11.71 -15.77
N GLU A 145 -8.68 -12.42 -15.50
CA GLU A 145 -9.43 -12.28 -14.24
C GLU A 145 -8.58 -12.68 -13.03
N SER A 146 -7.69 -13.66 -13.20
CA SER A 146 -6.74 -14.13 -12.19
C SER A 146 -5.31 -13.95 -12.69
N PRO A 147 -4.54 -12.99 -12.15
CA PRO A 147 -3.13 -12.85 -12.48
C PRO A 147 -2.39 -14.14 -12.14
N ASP A 148 -1.61 -14.68 -13.09
CA ASP A 148 -0.72 -15.80 -12.82
C ASP A 148 0.22 -15.41 -11.66
N ALA A 149 0.33 -16.27 -10.64
CA ALA A 149 1.18 -16.02 -9.49
C ALA A 149 2.66 -15.86 -9.91
N ALA A 150 3.09 -16.62 -10.93
CA ALA A 150 4.45 -16.50 -11.45
C ALA A 150 4.62 -15.19 -12.23
N GLU A 151 3.64 -14.75 -13.01
CA GLU A 151 3.64 -13.43 -13.67
C GLU A 151 3.69 -12.28 -12.67
N SER A 152 2.85 -12.34 -11.64
CA SER A 152 2.81 -11.34 -10.56
C SER A 152 4.16 -11.23 -9.86
N LEU A 153 4.80 -12.37 -9.57
CA LEU A 153 6.14 -12.40 -8.99
C LEU A 153 7.18 -11.81 -9.96
N ARG A 154 7.14 -12.16 -11.25
CA ARG A 154 8.06 -11.58 -12.26
C ARG A 154 7.89 -10.06 -12.36
N LEU A 155 6.66 -9.57 -12.33
CA LEU A 155 6.38 -8.14 -12.36
C LEU A 155 6.95 -7.45 -11.12
N PHE A 156 6.71 -7.98 -9.92
CA PHE A 156 7.28 -7.46 -8.68
C PHE A 156 8.81 -7.45 -8.73
N GLU A 157 9.45 -8.59 -9.00
CA GLU A 157 10.91 -8.72 -8.95
C GLU A 157 11.60 -7.77 -9.94
N SER A 158 10.98 -7.48 -11.09
CA SER A 158 11.48 -6.46 -12.02
C SER A 158 11.50 -5.05 -11.42
N ARG A 159 10.49 -4.66 -10.64
CA ARG A 159 10.39 -3.32 -10.01
C ARG A 159 11.32 -3.25 -8.80
N TRP A 160 11.35 -4.33 -8.03
CA TRP A 160 12.26 -4.48 -6.91
C TRP A 160 13.73 -4.39 -7.34
N ALA A 161 14.12 -5.08 -8.41
CA ALA A 161 15.49 -5.03 -8.92
C ALA A 161 15.92 -3.61 -9.35
N ILE A 162 15.03 -2.85 -9.98
CA ILE A 162 15.27 -1.44 -10.34
C ILE A 162 15.45 -0.60 -9.08
N PHE A 163 14.52 -0.70 -8.13
CA PHE A 163 14.59 0.00 -6.85
C PHE A 163 15.88 -0.32 -6.10
N GLN A 164 16.18 -1.60 -5.90
CA GLN A 164 17.37 -2.06 -5.19
C GLN A 164 18.65 -1.57 -5.87
N THR A 165 18.71 -1.57 -7.20
CA THR A 165 19.89 -1.08 -7.93
C THR A 165 20.06 0.43 -7.75
N ALA A 166 18.98 1.20 -7.83
CA ALA A 166 19.01 2.65 -7.67
C ALA A 166 19.30 3.10 -6.22
N MET A 167 18.83 2.32 -5.24
CA MET A 167 18.97 2.62 -3.82
C MET A 167 20.19 2.01 -3.17
N ARG A 168 20.97 1.20 -3.89
CA ARG A 168 22.21 0.61 -3.34
C ARG A 168 23.23 1.71 -3.06
N THR A 169 23.83 1.66 -1.89
CA THR A 169 25.02 2.44 -1.58
C THR A 169 26.14 2.09 -2.57
N GLY A 170 26.47 3.03 -3.47
CA GLY A 170 27.62 2.90 -4.34
C GLY A 170 28.93 3.16 -3.58
N PRO A 171 30.10 2.70 -4.08
CA PRO A 171 31.35 3.28 -3.64
C PRO A 171 31.29 4.77 -3.94
N ASN A 172 31.55 5.59 -2.92
CA ASN A 172 31.55 7.05 -2.96
C ASN A 172 32.27 7.51 -4.25
N ARG A 173 31.52 7.90 -5.29
CA ARG A 173 32.12 8.45 -6.51
C ARG A 173 32.46 9.89 -6.14
N PRO A 174 33.74 10.27 -6.04
CA PRO A 174 34.07 11.67 -5.85
C PRO A 174 33.42 12.45 -6.99
N LEU A 175 32.72 13.52 -6.63
CA LEU A 175 32.25 14.51 -7.58
C LEU A 175 33.50 15.18 -8.13
N ASP A 176 33.97 14.74 -9.29
CA ASP A 176 34.93 15.50 -10.08
C ASP A 176 34.20 16.76 -10.58
N VAL A 177 34.46 17.88 -9.89
CA VAL A 177 34.14 19.25 -10.31
C VAL A 177 35.37 19.84 -10.99
#